data_AF-A0A6I1KIF0-F1
#
_entry.id   AF-A0A6I1KIF0-F1
#
_cell.length_a   1.000
_cell.length_b   1.000
_cell.length_c   1.000
_cell.angle_alpha   90.00
_cell.angle_beta   90.00
_cell.angle_gamma   90.00
#
_symmetry.space_group_name_H-M   'P 1'
#
loop_
_entity.id
_entity.type
_entity.pdbx_description
1 polymer ?
#
loop_
_entity_poly.entity_id
_entity_poly.type
_entity_poly.pdbx_seq_one_letter_code
_entity_poly.pdbx_strand_id
1 'polypeptide(L)' 'MQFYEYKGFTIYPTPRLSIESDTWMINLTIRRGTKVKVFSAPNCFKTKGEATFHCISFGKKIIDAEIYGYTTNDIL' A
#
# COMPACT_ATOMS: atom_id res chain seq x y z
N MET A 1 9.07 2.38 -11.70
CA MET A 1 8.07 2.22 -10.61
C MET A 1 7.87 3.57 -9.97
N GLN A 2 6.63 4.02 -9.83
CA GLN A 2 6.32 5.31 -9.21
C GLN A 2 6.22 5.12 -7.69
N PHE A 3 6.80 6.06 -6.94
CA PHE A 3 6.73 6.08 -5.47
C PHE A 3 6.16 7.42 -5.02
N TYR A 4 5.63 7.44 -3.79
CA TYR A 4 4.99 8.60 -3.20
C TYR A 4 5.56 8.86 -1.82
N GLU A 5 6.10 10.05 -1.61
CA GLU A 5 6.57 10.47 -0.30
C GLU A 5 5.40 11.01 0.52
N TYR A 6 5.34 10.61 1.79
CA TYR A 6 4.30 11.04 2.72
C TYR A 6 4.82 11.02 4.16
N LYS A 7 4.85 12.18 4.83
CA LYS A 7 5.29 12.33 6.23
C LYS A 7 6.65 11.67 6.55
N GLY A 8 7.60 11.73 5.61
CA GLY A 8 8.94 11.12 5.77
C GLY A 8 8.99 9.61 5.50
N PHE A 9 7.89 9.02 5.04
CA PHE A 9 7.84 7.67 4.50
C PHE A 9 7.80 7.69 2.98
N THR A 10 8.19 6.59 2.35
CA THR A 10 8.02 6.35 0.93
C THR A 10 7.06 5.18 0.72
N ILE A 11 5.98 5.42 -0.02
CA ILE A 11 4.98 4.43 -0.40
C ILE A 11 5.27 3.98 -1.83
N TYR A 12 5.47 2.68 -2.02
CA TYR A 12 5.63 2.04 -3.32
C TYR A 12 4.38 1.20 -3.62
N PRO A 13 3.41 1.74 -4.38
CA PRO A 13 2.25 0.97 -4.80
C PRO A 13 2.65 -0.10 -5.81
N THR A 14 2.37 -1.35 -5.49
CA THR A 14 2.67 -2.52 -6.33
C THR A 14 1.42 -3.40 -6.42
N PRO A 15 0.31 -2.88 -6.99
CA PRO A 15 -0.95 -3.61 -7.04
C PRO A 15 -0.74 -4.96 -7.74
N ARG A 16 -1.36 -5.99 -7.17
CA ARG A 16 -1.18 -7.39 -7.59
C ARG A 16 -2.41 -7.86 -8.36
N LEU A 17 -2.23 -8.40 -9.55
CA LEU A 17 -3.32 -9.06 -10.27
C LEU A 17 -3.61 -10.44 -9.64
N SER A 18 -4.87 -10.70 -9.34
CA SER A 18 -5.40 -12.01 -8.99
C SER A 18 -5.79 -12.73 -10.29
N ILE A 19 -5.15 -13.86 -10.58
CA ILE A 19 -5.40 -14.63 -11.81
C ILE A 19 -6.77 -15.33 -11.73
N GLU A 20 -7.22 -15.72 -10.54
CA GLU A 20 -8.48 -16.45 -10.33
C GLU A 20 -9.72 -15.57 -10.59
N SER A 21 -9.63 -14.29 -10.26
CA SER A 21 -10.76 -13.35 -10.33
C SER A 21 -10.60 -12.26 -11.38
N ASP A 22 -9.47 -12.22 -12.08
CA ASP A 22 -9.08 -11.14 -13.01
C ASP A 22 -9.24 -9.74 -12.38
N THR A 23 -8.94 -9.64 -11.08
CA THR A 23 -9.04 -8.39 -10.32
C THR A 23 -7.70 -7.96 -9.75
N TRP A 24 -7.49 -6.66 -9.67
CA TRP A 24 -6.32 -6.06 -9.04
C TRP A 24 -6.55 -5.87 -7.55
N MET A 25 -5.60 -6.30 -6.73
CA MET A 25 -5.63 -6.17 -5.27
C MET A 25 -4.62 -5.14 -4.79
N ILE A 26 -4.89 -4.56 -3.62
CA ILE A 26 -3.94 -3.67 -2.96
C ILE A 26 -2.75 -4.48 -2.48
N ASN A 27 -1.58 -4.05 -2.94
CA ASN A 27 -0.30 -4.48 -2.41
C ASN A 27 0.66 -3.29 -2.52
N LEU A 28 1.35 -2.98 -1.43
CA LEU A 28 2.23 -1.84 -1.35
C LEU A 28 3.37 -2.07 -0.37
N THR A 29 4.45 -1.34 -0.57
CA THR A 29 5.59 -1.33 0.34
C THR A 29 5.74 0.07 0.94
N ILE A 30 5.80 0.17 2.27
CA ILE A 30 6.14 1.42 2.96
C ILE A 30 7.57 1.31 3.46
N ARG A 31 8.36 2.36 3.22
CA ARG A 31 9.75 2.47 3.63
C ARG A 31 9.97 3.73 4.45
N ARG A 32 10.84 3.63 5.46
CA ARG A 32 11.41 4.77 6.20
C ARG A 32 12.90 4.51 6.42
N GLY A 33 13.77 5.28 5.76
CA GLY A 33 15.23 5.04 5.82
C GLY A 33 15.60 3.67 5.26
N THR A 34 16.15 2.77 6.08
CA THR A 34 16.47 1.37 5.72
C THR A 34 15.34 0.39 6.06
N LYS A 35 14.37 0.80 6.87
CA LYS A 35 13.27 -0.06 7.32
C LYS A 35 12.19 -0.13 6.25
N VAL A 36 11.69 -1.33 6.00
CA VAL A 36 10.71 -1.63 4.94
C VAL A 36 9.65 -2.57 5.49
N LYS A 37 8.38 -2.32 5.17
CA LYS A 37 7.26 -3.20 5.49
C LYS A 37 6.29 -3.27 4.33
N VAL A 38 5.82 -4.48 4.03
CA VAL A 38 4.84 -4.75 2.97
C VAL A 38 3.45 -4.85 3.58
N PHE A 39 2.47 -4.29 2.88
CA PHE A 39 1.08 -4.33 3.26
C PHE A 39 0.23 -4.76 2.08
N SER A 40 -0.82 -5.52 2.36
CA SER A 40 -1.81 -5.93 1.38
C SER A 40 -3.20 -5.83 2.00
N ALA A 41 -4.22 -5.72 1.16
CA ALA A 41 -5.61 -5.73 1.59
C ALA A 41 -6.46 -6.54 0.60
N PRO A 42 -7.53 -7.21 1.07
CA PRO A 42 -8.35 -8.10 0.25
C PRO A 42 -9.28 -7.36 -0.73
N ASN A 43 -9.22 -6.02 -0.78
CA ASN A 43 -10.01 -5.24 -1.72
C ASN A 43 -9.61 -5.56 -3.17
N CYS A 44 -10.62 -5.84 -4.00
CA CYS A 44 -10.46 -6.15 -5.41
C CYS A 44 -10.99 -5.02 -6.29
N PHE A 45 -10.25 -4.68 -7.33
CA PHE A 45 -10.52 -3.59 -8.25
C PHE A 45 -10.47 -4.08 -9.69
N LYS A 46 -11.23 -3.45 -10.59
CA LYS A 46 -11.27 -3.89 -12.00
C LYS A 46 -10.03 -3.46 -12.77
N THR A 47 -9.39 -2.36 -12.36
CA THR A 47 -8.26 -1.80 -13.09
C THR A 47 -7.03 -1.64 -12.21
N LYS A 48 -5.85 -1.72 -12.84
CA LYS A 48 -4.57 -1.43 -12.19
C LYS A 48 -4.50 0.01 -11.67
N GLY A 49 -5.07 0.96 -12.40
CA GLY A 49 -5.07 2.38 -12.02
C GLY A 49 -5.84 2.62 -10.72
N GLU A 50 -7.05 2.05 -10.63
CA GLU A 50 -7.88 2.07 -9.42
C GLU A 50 -7.15 1.43 -8.23
N ALA A 51 -6.61 0.22 -8.41
CA ALA A 51 -5.83 -0.44 -7.36
C ALA A 51 -4.60 0.37 -6.93
N THR A 52 -3.92 1.05 -7.86
CA THR A 52 -2.77 1.92 -7.55
C THR A 52 -3.20 3.12 -6.70
N PHE A 53 -4.29 3.79 -7.08
CA PHE A 53 -4.85 4.90 -6.31
C PHE A 53 -5.21 4.45 -4.88
N HIS A 54 -5.87 3.30 -4.77
CA HIS A 54 -6.22 2.73 -3.47
C HIS A 54 -5.00 2.26 -2.67
N CYS A 55 -3.92 1.78 -3.29
CA CYS A 55 -2.65 1.52 -2.60
C CYS A 55 -2.11 2.80 -1.95
N ILE A 56 -2.06 3.92 -2.69
CA ILE A 56 -1.55 5.19 -2.15
C ILE A 56 -2.42 5.68 -0.99
N SER A 57 -3.74 5.64 -1.15
CA SER A 57 -4.68 6.03 -0.10
C SER A 57 -4.54 5.14 1.13
N PHE A 58 -4.47 3.82 0.95
CA PHE A 58 -4.29 2.84 2.03
C PHE A 58 -2.97 3.06 2.77
N GLY A 59 -1.86 3.27 2.04
CA GLY A 59 -0.56 3.56 2.64
C GLY A 59 -0.55 4.82 3.51
N LYS A 60 -1.24 5.89 3.09
CA LYS A 60 -1.40 7.11 3.90
C LYS A 60 -2.16 6.83 5.19
N LYS A 61 -3.30 6.15 5.11
CA LYS A 61 -4.11 5.76 6.29
C LYS A 61 -3.34 4.89 7.28
N ILE A 62 -2.48 3.99 6.78
CA ILE A 62 -1.59 3.18 7.62
C ILE A 62 -0.56 4.07 8.36
N ILE A 63 0.06 5.02 7.65
CA ILE A 63 1.02 5.97 8.25
C ILE A 63 0.34 6.85 9.29
N ASP A 64 -0.92 7.24 9.05
CA ASP A 64 -1.73 8.05 9.95
C ASP A 64 -2.35 7.24 11.11
N ALA A 65 -2.08 5.92 11.17
CA ALA A 65 -2.61 5.00 12.17
C ALA A 65 -4.17 4.96 12.21
N GLU A 66 -4.83 5.24 11.09
CA GLU A 66 -6.29 5.26 10.97
C GLU A 66 -6.90 3.86 10.77
N ILE A 67 -6.06 2.84 10.54
CA ILE A 67 -6.50 1.47 10.26
C ILE A 67 -6.07 0.56 11.39
N TYR A 68 -7.06 0.09 12.16
CA TYR A 68 -6.83 -0.84 13.26
C TYR A 68 -6.18 -2.14 12.75
N GLY A 69 -5.12 -2.60 13.42
CA GLY A 69 -4.36 -3.79 13.04
C GLY A 69 -3.26 -3.55 12.00
N TYR A 70 -3.18 -2.37 11.40
CA TYR A 70 -2.10 -1.99 10.49
C TYR A 70 -1.26 -0.87 11.12
N THR A 71 -0.02 -1.19 11.49
CA THR A 71 0.88 -0.23 12.14
C THR A 71 2.21 -0.12 11.41
N THR A 72 2.76 1.08 11.41
CA THR A 72 4.14 1.38 10.99
C THR A 72 5.10 1.42 12.16
N ASN A 73 4.68 1.07 13.39
CA ASN A 73 5.50 1.19 14.61
C ASN A 73 6.86 0.49 14.51
N ASP A 74 6.92 -0.65 13.83
CA ASP A 74 8.17 -1.39 13.62
C ASP A 74 9.15 -0.62 12.72
N ILE A 75 8.62 0.24 11.86
CA ILE A 75 9.35 1.05 10.88
C ILE A 75 9.37 2.56 11.20
N LEU A 76 8.79 2.97 12.34
CA LEU A 76 8.93 4.33 12.88
C LEU A 76 10.36 4.57 13.36
#